data_AF-A0A9E3UZN4-F1
#
_entry.id   AF-A0A9E3UZN4-F1
#
_cell.length_a   1.000
_cell.length_b   1.000
_cell.length_c   1.000
_cell.angle_alpha   90.00
_cell.angle_beta   90.00
_cell.angle_gamma   90.00
#
_symmetry.space_group_name_H-M   'P 1'
#
loop_
_entity.id
_entity.type
_entity.pdbx_description
1 polymer ?
#
loop_
_entity_poly.entity_id
_entity_poly.type
_entity_poly.pdbx_seq_one_letter_code
_entity_poly.pdbx_strand_id
1 'polypeptide(L)'
;DLATLGGASDGSSFLQFLDRHRMRLGLYASSDGSTMLSLVHRDSQSTAGMYLWPDGQSGLLMHRQGQDLKLGMEKDGSARLGFSDRYGQERYGLGVLADGSPTMTVSEAPVLSPASSEPMTPRDERISARAASGVR
;
A
#
# COMPACT_ATOMS: atom_id res chain seq x y z
N ASP A 1 -20.94 5.02 -14.52
CA ASP A 1 -20.32 5.22 -13.20
C ASP A 1 -21.34 5.01 -12.11
N LEU A 2 -20.96 4.30 -11.05
CA LEU A 2 -21.81 4.00 -9.90
C LEU A 2 -21.07 4.38 -8.62
N ALA A 3 -21.77 5.02 -7.69
CA ALA A 3 -21.29 5.25 -6.34
C ALA A 3 -22.07 4.37 -5.35
N THR A 4 -21.37 3.69 -4.45
CA THR A 4 -21.96 2.83 -3.43
C THR A 4 -21.48 3.25 -2.05
N LEU A 5 -22.42 3.57 -1.16
CA LEU A 5 -22.18 3.76 0.28
C LEU A 5 -22.68 2.52 1.03
N GLY A 6 -21.91 2.02 1.98
CA GLY A 6 -22.32 0.86 2.78
C GLY A 6 -21.62 0.77 4.13
N GLY A 7 -22.22 -0.04 5.00
CA GLY A 7 -21.62 -0.48 6.26
C GLY A 7 -21.59 -2.00 6.32
N ALA A 8 -20.55 -2.56 6.92
CA ALA A 8 -20.42 -3.97 7.21
C ALA A 8 -20.91 -4.27 8.64
N SER A 9 -21.28 -5.53 8.90
CA SER A 9 -21.76 -5.98 10.22
C SER A 9 -20.70 -5.88 11.32
N ASP A 10 -19.42 -5.81 10.95
CA ASP A 10 -18.29 -5.61 11.84
C ASP A 10 -18.10 -4.15 12.27
N GLY A 11 -18.96 -3.23 11.84
CA GLY A 11 -18.90 -1.81 12.14
C GLY A 11 -18.07 -0.98 11.15
N SER A 12 -17.47 -1.61 10.15
CA SER A 12 -16.74 -0.90 9.09
C SER A 12 -17.70 -0.16 8.16
N SER A 13 -17.23 0.91 7.53
CA SER A 13 -17.98 1.68 6.53
C SER A 13 -17.13 1.95 5.29
N PHE A 14 -17.78 2.10 4.15
CA PHE A 14 -17.11 2.37 2.89
C PHE A 14 -17.93 3.23 1.94
N LEU A 15 -17.22 3.99 1.11
CA LEU A 15 -17.73 4.68 -0.07
C LEU A 15 -16.87 4.27 -1.27
N GLN A 16 -17.50 3.76 -2.32
CA GLN A 16 -16.81 3.30 -3.52
C GLN A 16 -17.36 3.98 -4.76
N PHE A 17 -16.46 4.34 -5.68
CA PHE A 17 -16.78 4.80 -7.02
C PHE A 17 -16.28 3.79 -8.04
N LEU A 18 -17.18 3.34 -8.92
CA LEU A 18 -16.94 2.29 -9.88
C LEU A 18 -17.02 2.81 -11.32
N ASP A 19 -16.07 2.38 -12.14
CA ASP A 19 -16.09 2.48 -13.61
C ASP A 19 -16.20 1.06 -14.17
N ARG A 20 -17.25 0.79 -14.95
CA ARG A 20 -17.55 -0.54 -15.53
C ARG A 20 -17.46 -1.68 -14.50
N HIS A 21 -18.12 -1.50 -13.36
CA HIS A 21 -18.13 -2.42 -12.21
C HIS A 21 -16.76 -2.69 -11.57
N ARG A 22 -15.73 -1.91 -11.91
CA ARG A 22 -14.41 -1.97 -11.26
C ARG A 22 -14.22 -0.74 -10.39
N MET A 23 -13.83 -0.95 -9.14
CA MET A 23 -13.50 0.15 -8.22
C MET A 23 -12.36 1.00 -8.80
N ARG A 24 -12.55 2.32 -8.75
CA ARG A 24 -11.56 3.33 -9.13
C ARG A 24 -11.15 4.20 -7.98
N LEU A 25 -12.07 4.41 -7.05
CA LEU A 25 -11.81 5.14 -5.83
C LEU A 25 -12.59 4.48 -4.70
N GLY A 26 -11.96 4.31 -3.55
CA GLY A 26 -12.58 3.75 -2.37
C GLY A 26 -12.12 4.47 -1.12
N LEU A 27 -13.07 4.86 -0.27
CA LEU A 27 -12.83 5.33 1.09
C LEU A 27 -13.32 4.23 2.03
N TYR A 28 -12.49 3.88 3.00
CA TYR A 28 -12.77 2.83 3.96
C TYR A 28 -12.45 3.33 5.35
N ALA A 29 -13.35 3.07 6.30
CA ALA A 29 -13.11 3.22 7.72
C ALA A 29 -13.47 1.89 8.39
N SER A 30 -12.46 1.25 8.97
CA SER A 30 -12.57 -0.01 9.70
C SER A 30 -12.99 0.26 11.14
N SER A 31 -13.65 -0.72 11.77
CA SER A 31 -14.06 -0.63 13.18
C SER A 31 -12.89 -0.64 14.16
N ASP A 32 -11.71 -1.07 13.75
CA ASP A 32 -10.48 -0.97 14.54
C ASP A 32 -9.85 0.43 14.53
N GLY A 33 -10.42 1.38 13.78
CA GLY A 33 -9.92 2.75 13.63
C GLY A 33 -9.02 2.95 12.41
N SER A 34 -8.70 1.89 11.66
CA SER A 34 -7.95 2.02 10.40
C SER A 34 -8.77 2.77 9.37
N THR A 35 -8.16 3.69 8.64
CA THR A 35 -8.81 4.35 7.49
C THR A 35 -7.92 4.29 6.25
N MET A 36 -8.55 4.19 5.09
CA MET A 36 -7.85 4.12 3.81
C MET A 36 -8.62 4.85 2.72
N LEU A 37 -7.91 5.68 1.95
CA LEU A 37 -8.31 6.11 0.62
C LEU A 37 -7.49 5.31 -0.41
N SER A 38 -8.16 4.74 -1.40
CA SER A 38 -7.51 4.04 -2.51
C SER A 38 -7.96 4.64 -3.83
N LEU A 39 -7.02 4.86 -4.74
CA LEU A 39 -7.22 5.22 -6.14
C LEU A 39 -6.61 4.11 -6.99
N VAL A 40 -7.41 3.52 -7.88
CA VAL A 40 -7.01 2.38 -8.71
C VAL A 40 -7.03 2.78 -10.17
N HIS A 41 -5.87 2.78 -10.80
CA HIS A 41 -5.74 3.10 -12.22
C HIS A 41 -6.45 2.05 -13.08
N ARG A 42 -6.80 2.43 -14.32
CA ARG A 42 -7.58 1.57 -15.23
C ARG A 42 -6.89 0.25 -15.59
N ASP A 43 -5.56 0.26 -15.62
CA ASP A 43 -4.73 -0.93 -15.86
C ASP A 43 -4.68 -1.89 -14.65
N SER A 44 -5.15 -1.48 -13.47
CA SER A 44 -4.98 -2.19 -12.19
C SER A 44 -3.54 -2.51 -11.77
N GLN A 45 -2.54 -2.05 -12.53
CA GLN A 45 -1.12 -2.20 -12.23
C GLN A 45 -0.57 -0.99 -11.48
N SER A 46 -1.35 0.09 -11.42
CA SER A 46 -1.02 1.29 -10.66
C SER A 46 -2.11 1.60 -9.64
N THR A 47 -1.70 1.82 -8.40
CA THR A 47 -2.59 2.29 -7.34
C THR A 47 -1.91 3.42 -6.59
N ALA A 48 -2.72 4.33 -6.05
CA ALA A 48 -2.26 5.31 -5.09
C ALA A 48 -3.21 5.28 -3.90
N GLY A 49 -2.74 5.64 -2.73
CA GLY A 49 -3.60 5.64 -1.56
C GLY A 49 -3.03 6.42 -0.41
N MET A 50 -3.91 6.67 0.54
CA MET A 50 -3.58 7.23 1.84
C MET A 50 -4.10 6.28 2.89
N TYR A 51 -3.37 6.10 3.99
CA TYR A 51 -3.80 5.25 5.08
C TYR A 51 -3.49 5.90 6.43
N LEU A 52 -4.28 5.51 7.43
CA LEU A 52 -4.03 5.75 8.85
C LEU A 52 -4.36 4.46 9.58
N TRP A 53 -3.39 3.94 10.32
CA TRP A 53 -3.55 2.77 11.17
C TRP A 53 -3.90 3.17 12.60
N PRO A 54 -4.47 2.26 13.41
CA PRO A 54 -4.93 2.57 14.76
C PRO A 54 -3.79 2.95 15.72
N ASP A 55 -2.57 2.53 15.43
CA ASP A 55 -1.36 2.85 16.20
C ASP A 55 -0.74 4.21 15.82
N GLY A 56 -1.41 4.97 14.94
CA GLY A 56 -0.97 6.28 14.48
C GLY A 56 -0.04 6.25 13.26
N GLN A 57 0.40 5.07 12.82
CA GLN A 57 1.16 4.96 11.59
C GLN A 57 0.29 5.42 10.42
N SER A 58 0.79 6.35 9.61
CA SER A 58 0.05 6.94 8.50
C SER A 58 0.94 7.14 7.29
N GLY A 59 0.34 7.37 6.13
CA GLY A 59 1.13 7.67 4.95
C GLY A 59 0.38 7.67 3.64
N LEU A 60 1.17 7.94 2.61
CA LEU A 60 0.84 7.87 1.19
C LEU A 60 1.60 6.69 0.60
N LEU A 61 0.92 5.94 -0.26
CA LEU A 61 1.51 4.86 -1.05
C LEU A 61 1.20 5.11 -2.52
N MET A 62 2.18 4.91 -3.38
CA MET A 62 1.96 4.71 -4.81
C MET A 62 2.61 3.40 -5.21
N HIS A 63 1.82 2.54 -5.85
CA HIS A 63 2.28 1.31 -6.46
C HIS A 63 2.24 1.47 -7.98
N ARG A 64 3.29 1.03 -8.67
CA ARG A 64 3.29 0.94 -10.13
C ARG A 64 4.15 -0.21 -10.59
N GLN A 65 3.55 -1.16 -11.30
CA GLN A 65 4.27 -2.29 -11.93
C GLN A 65 5.18 -3.05 -10.96
N GLY A 66 4.70 -3.32 -9.74
CA GLY A 66 5.47 -4.02 -8.71
C GLY A 66 6.33 -3.11 -7.83
N GLN A 67 6.59 -1.87 -8.23
CA GLN A 67 7.41 -0.93 -7.46
C GLN A 67 6.56 -0.06 -6.54
N ASP A 68 7.10 0.27 -5.36
CA ASP A 68 6.41 1.10 -4.38
C ASP A 68 7.16 2.40 -4.11
N LEU A 69 6.40 3.48 -3.97
CA LEU A 69 6.80 4.73 -3.34
C LEU A 69 5.94 4.91 -2.09
N LYS A 70 6.56 4.98 -0.92
CA LYS A 70 5.86 5.21 0.36
C LYS A 70 6.39 6.47 1.01
N LEU A 71 5.50 7.41 1.34
CA LEU A 71 5.79 8.50 2.28
C LEU A 71 4.97 8.21 3.53
N GLY A 72 5.60 7.95 4.67
CA GLY A 72 4.87 7.60 5.88
C GLY A 72 5.47 8.17 7.15
N MET A 73 4.62 8.27 8.15
CA MET A 73 4.99 8.47 9.54
C MET A 73 4.77 7.16 10.27
N GLU A 74 5.79 6.69 10.97
CA GLU A 74 5.76 5.49 11.79
C GLU A 74 5.25 5.84 13.21
N LYS A 75 4.79 4.84 13.95
CA LYS A 75 4.19 5.03 15.28
C LYS A 75 5.13 5.69 16.31
N ASP A 76 6.43 5.61 16.09
CA ASP A 76 7.45 6.22 16.97
C ASP A 76 7.72 7.69 16.63
N GLY A 77 7.02 8.25 15.64
CA GLY A 77 7.20 9.62 15.16
C GLY A 77 8.27 9.78 14.08
N SER A 78 8.99 8.71 13.73
CA SER A 78 9.89 8.76 12.57
C SER A 78 9.11 8.90 11.27
N ALA A 79 9.69 9.58 10.28
CA ALA A 79 9.09 9.80 8.97
C ALA A 79 10.02 9.31 7.87
N ARG A 80 9.46 8.73 6.81
CA ARG A 80 10.25 8.15 5.72
C ARG A 80 9.57 8.29 4.36
N LEU A 81 10.36 8.71 3.37
CA LEU A 81 10.11 8.56 1.94
C LEU A 81 10.98 7.39 1.43
N GLY A 82 10.36 6.26 1.09
CA GLY A 82 11.02 5.05 0.61
C GLY A 82 10.60 4.66 -0.81
N PHE A 83 11.53 4.13 -1.59
CA PHE A 83 11.35 3.58 -2.91
C PHE A 83 11.74 2.11 -2.90
N SER A 84 10.79 1.22 -3.17
CA SER A 84 11.01 -0.22 -3.25
C SER A 84 10.94 -0.72 -4.68
N ASP A 85 11.78 -1.70 -4.98
CA ASP A 85 11.75 -2.37 -6.29
C ASP A 85 10.59 -3.38 -6.40
N ARG A 86 10.51 -4.03 -7.56
CA ARG A 86 9.51 -5.08 -7.86
C ARG A 86 9.55 -6.30 -6.93
N TYR A 87 10.61 -6.44 -6.15
CA TYR A 87 10.82 -7.52 -5.19
C TYR A 87 10.48 -7.08 -3.76
N GLY A 88 9.96 -5.86 -3.58
CA GLY A 88 9.61 -5.27 -2.30
C GLY A 88 10.82 -4.83 -1.48
N GLN A 89 12.02 -4.80 -2.08
CA GLN A 89 13.24 -4.37 -1.39
C GLN A 89 13.40 -2.87 -1.52
N GLU A 90 13.54 -2.18 -0.39
CA GLU A 90 13.77 -0.74 -0.40
C GLU A 90 15.16 -0.43 -0.97
N ARG A 91 15.19 0.35 -2.06
CA ARG A 91 16.40 0.75 -2.80
C ARG A 91 16.89 2.13 -2.41
N TYR A 92 15.97 3.03 -2.15
CA TYR A 92 16.27 4.40 -1.77
C TYR A 92 15.33 4.84 -0.66
N GLY A 93 15.89 5.50 0.34
CA GLY A 93 15.13 6.02 1.46
C GLY A 93 15.70 7.34 1.94
N LEU A 94 14.82 8.28 2.23
CA LEU A 94 15.12 9.52 2.96
C LEU A 94 14.18 9.59 4.15
N GLY A 95 14.68 9.98 5.31
CA GLY A 95 13.82 10.04 6.49
C GLY A 95 14.38 10.90 7.61
N VAL A 96 13.57 10.98 8.65
CA VAL A 96 13.88 11.62 9.92
C VAL A 96 13.54 10.62 11.02
N LEU A 97 14.49 10.33 11.88
CA LEU A 97 14.29 9.48 13.05
C LEU A 97 13.45 10.21 14.10
N ALA A 98 12.93 9.48 15.09
CA ALA A 98 12.10 10.05 16.15
C ALA A 98 12.82 11.16 16.97
N ASP A 99 14.15 11.14 17.02
CA ASP A 99 14.99 12.15 17.67
C ASP A 99 15.26 13.39 16.79
N GLY A 100 14.70 13.43 15.57
CA GLY A 100 14.90 14.49 14.59
C GLY A 100 16.14 14.32 13.71
N SER A 101 16.94 13.28 13.91
CA SER A 101 18.15 13.04 13.12
C SER A 101 17.78 12.63 11.68
N PRO A 102 18.40 13.21 10.64
CA PRO A 102 18.17 12.79 9.27
C PRO A 102 18.78 11.40 9.02
N THR A 103 18.12 10.61 8.17
CA THR A 103 18.60 9.29 7.74
C THR A 103 18.45 9.11 6.23
N MET A 104 19.36 8.33 5.64
CA MET A 104 19.33 7.97 4.23
C MET A 104 19.67 6.49 4.06
N THR A 105 19.06 5.85 3.09
CA THR A 105 19.34 4.46 2.70
C THR A 105 19.52 4.38 1.20
N VAL A 106 20.56 3.67 0.78
CA VAL A 106 20.78 3.25 -0.60
C VAL A 106 21.16 1.77 -0.54
N SER A 107 20.43 0.92 -1.25
CA SER A 107 20.75 -0.52 -1.31
C SER A 107 21.01 -0.95 -2.75
N GLU A 108 22.07 -1.73 -2.95
CA GLU A 108 22.36 -2.33 -4.25
C GLU A 108 21.39 -3.47 -4.55
N ALA A 109 20.95 -3.56 -5.81
CA ALA A 109 20.21 -4.72 -6.26
C ALA A 109 21.10 -5.97 -6.15
N PRO A 110 20.57 -7.12 -5.68
CA PRO A 110 21.31 -8.36 -5.75
C PRO A 110 21.63 -8.62 -7.22
N VAL A 111 22.90 -8.89 -7.51
CA VAL A 111 23.31 -9.39 -8.82
C VAL A 111 22.62 -10.74 -8.99
N LEU A 112 21.65 -10.82 -9.89
CA LEU A 112 21.06 -12.10 -10.27
C LEU A 112 22.15 -12.90 -11.00
N SER A 113 22.76 -13.87 -10.33
CA SER A 113 23.64 -14.83 -10.98
C SER A 113 22.87 -15.52 -12.11
N PRO A 114 23.45 -15.66 -13.33
CA PRO A 114 22.77 -16.28 -14.47
C PRO A 114 22.45 -17.79 -14.28
N ALA A 115 22.76 -18.37 -13.13
CA ALA A 115 22.57 -19.79 -12.83
C ALA A 115 21.26 -20.11 -12.07
N SER A 116 20.50 -19.12 -11.61
CA SER A 116 19.20 -19.32 -10.95
C SER A 116 18.06 -18.97 -11.89
N SER A 117 17.95 -19.72 -12.98
CA SER A 117 16.77 -19.76 -13.86
C SER A 117 15.66 -20.65 -13.29
N GLU A 118 15.46 -20.62 -11.96
CA GLU A 118 14.15 -20.93 -11.40
C GLU A 118 13.40 -19.59 -11.30
N PRO A 119 12.15 -19.50 -11.79
CA PRO A 119 11.38 -18.28 -11.65
C PRO A 119 11.16 -18.05 -10.15
N MET A 120 11.97 -17.17 -9.57
CA MET A 120 11.71 -16.59 -8.26
C MET A 120 10.43 -15.77 -8.43
N THR A 121 9.30 -16.37 -8.06
CA THR A 121 7.99 -15.81 -8.38
C THR A 121 7.91 -14.40 -7.83
N PRO A 122 7.53 -13.40 -8.65
CA PRO A 122 7.06 -12.12 -8.14
C PRO A 122 5.99 -12.40 -7.09
N ARG A 123 5.81 -11.48 -6.13
CA ARG A 123 4.85 -11.66 -5.04
C ARG A 123 3.43 -11.82 -5.62
N ASP A 124 3.03 -13.06 -5.89
CA ASP A 124 1.73 -13.44 -6.44
C ASP A 124 0.64 -13.14 -5.40
N GLU A 125 -0.30 -12.29 -5.82
CA GLU A 125 -1.75 -12.44 -5.65
C GLU A 125 -2.37 -12.73 -4.27
N ARG A 126 -1.67 -12.48 -3.14
CA ARG A 126 -2.24 -12.74 -1.80
C ARG A 126 -2.84 -11.55 -1.05
N ILE A 127 -2.85 -10.34 -1.61
CA ILE A 127 -3.49 -9.17 -0.97
C ILE A 127 -4.89 -8.87 -1.55
N SER A 128 -5.26 -9.45 -2.69
CA SER A 128 -6.62 -9.31 -3.25
C SER A 128 -7.68 -10.17 -2.54
N ALA A 129 -7.30 -11.04 -1.59
CA ALA A 129 -8.21 -11.98 -0.94
C ALA A 129 -8.46 -11.76 0.56
N ARG A 130 -7.76 -10.82 1.23
CA ARG A 130 -7.98 -10.54 2.68
C ARG A 130 -8.72 -9.23 2.97
N ALA A 131 -9.27 -8.59 1.94
CA ALA A 131 -10.28 -7.55 2.06
C ALA A 131 -11.67 -8.01 1.57
N ALA A 132 -11.85 -9.31 1.28
CA ALA A 132 -13.10 -9.88 0.77
C ALA A 132 -13.48 -11.26 1.38
N SER A 133 -12.94 -11.65 2.55
CA SER A 133 -13.33 -12.90 3.23
C SER A 133 -13.87 -12.69 4.66
N GLY A 134 -14.49 -11.54 4.91
CA GLY A 134 -15.21 -11.25 6.16
C GLY A 134 -16.74 -11.28 6.05
N VAL A 135 -17.30 -11.81 4.96
CA VAL A 135 -18.74 -12.03 4.83
C VAL A 135 -19.01 -13.51 4.62
N ARG A 136 -19.29 -14.19 5.73
CA ARG A 136 -20.40 -15.13 5.81
C ARG A 136 -21.28 -14.72 6.97
#